data_AF-A0A2U2ZDM0-F1
#
_entry.id   AF-A0A2U2ZDM0-F1
#
_cell.length_a   1.000
_cell.length_b   1.000
_cell.length_c   1.000
_cell.angle_alpha   90.00
_cell.angle_beta   90.00
_cell.angle_gamma   90.00
#
_symmetry.space_group_name_H-M   'P 1'
#
loop_
_entity.id
_entity.type
_entity.pdbx_description
1 polymer ?
#
loop_
_entity_poly.entity_id
_entity_poly.type
_entity_poly.pdbx_seq_one_letter_code
_entity_poly.pdbx_strand_id
1 'polypeptide(L)'
;MMAGALADPGFVESWFRARIEKLLPGPCRGSGGVRVIEVDRMSRGVSRQTWTVDVETDDRSRRRFAVRRDHQAGSIIASSLRDEYEVYRRLDGSDVPIARVLWFEEDPEWMPDGRPAYVRELVDGDWRLPALDDHSLDGDAKRIRLSKEHLVS
;
A
#
# COMPACT_ATOMS: atom_id res chain seq x y z
N MET A 1 -14.54 -16.55 11.62
CA MET A 1 -14.45 -16.60 10.14
C MET A 1 -14.66 -15.18 9.62
N MET A 2 -13.63 -14.32 9.61
CA MET A 2 -13.75 -12.85 9.45
C MET A 2 -12.79 -12.28 8.39
N ALA A 3 -12.41 -13.08 7.39
CA ALA A 3 -11.60 -12.59 6.27
C ALA A 3 -12.40 -11.72 5.26
N GLY A 4 -13.71 -11.57 5.46
CA GLY A 4 -14.62 -10.93 4.50
C GLY A 4 -14.83 -9.42 4.65
N ALA A 5 -14.54 -8.82 5.80
CA ALA A 5 -14.90 -7.42 6.03
C ALA A 5 -14.05 -6.43 5.21
N LEU A 6 -12.78 -6.73 4.92
CA LEU A 6 -12.01 -5.91 3.97
C LEU A 6 -12.39 -6.15 2.51
N ALA A 7 -13.07 -7.25 2.20
CA ALA A 7 -13.64 -7.48 0.88
C ALA A 7 -15.03 -6.81 0.75
N ASP A 8 -15.56 -6.22 1.82
CA ASP A 8 -16.80 -5.45 1.82
C ASP A 8 -16.49 -3.96 1.63
N PRO A 9 -16.82 -3.37 0.46
CA PRO A 9 -16.59 -1.95 0.20
C PRO A 9 -17.32 -1.03 1.20
N GLY A 10 -18.46 -1.45 1.76
CA GLY A 10 -19.22 -0.64 2.72
C GLY A 10 -18.49 -0.47 4.06
N PHE A 11 -17.86 -1.54 4.54
CA PHE A 11 -16.98 -1.48 5.71
C PHE A 11 -15.77 -0.58 5.45
N VAL A 12 -15.09 -0.77 4.31
CA VAL A 12 -13.90 0.02 3.96
C VAL A 12 -14.25 1.50 3.76
N GLU A 13 -15.41 1.81 3.18
CA GLU A 13 -15.88 3.18 3.03
C GLU A 13 -16.13 3.85 4.38
N SER A 14 -16.83 3.15 5.29
CA SER A 14 -17.09 3.64 6.65
C SER A 14 -15.78 3.91 7.39
N TRP A 15 -14.81 3.01 7.26
CA TRP A 15 -13.48 3.14 7.83
C TRP A 15 -12.71 4.35 7.27
N PHE A 16 -12.67 4.51 5.95
CA PHE A 16 -11.98 5.61 5.30
C PHE A 16 -12.62 6.95 5.63
N ARG A 17 -13.96 7.02 5.70
CA ARG A 17 -14.69 8.20 6.18
C ARG A 17 -14.33 8.55 7.63
N ALA A 18 -14.20 7.56 8.51
CA ALA A 18 -13.77 7.77 9.88
C ALA A 18 -12.30 8.24 10.02
N ARG A 19 -11.52 8.18 8.93
CA ARG A 19 -10.11 8.62 8.87
C ARG A 19 -9.88 9.70 7.80
N ILE A 20 -10.92 10.41 7.39
CA ILE A 20 -10.89 11.34 6.24
C ILE A 20 -9.85 12.46 6.36
N GLU A 21 -9.59 12.92 7.58
CA GLU A 21 -8.58 13.93 7.88
C GLU A 21 -7.15 13.44 7.57
N LYS A 22 -6.93 12.11 7.64
CA LYS A 22 -5.65 11.47 7.31
C LYS A 22 -5.50 11.21 5.80
N LEU A 23 -6.62 11.16 5.06
CA LEU A 23 -6.66 10.93 3.62
C LEU A 23 -6.46 12.22 2.82
N LEU A 24 -7.03 13.34 3.29
CA LEU A 24 -7.08 14.61 2.57
C LEU A 24 -6.49 15.76 3.42
N PRO A 25 -5.16 15.94 3.46
CA PRO A 25 -4.57 17.07 4.15
C PRO A 25 -4.87 18.37 3.38
N GLY A 26 -5.64 19.29 3.98
CA GLY A 26 -5.91 20.63 3.42
C GLY A 26 -7.29 21.21 3.76
N PRO A 27 -7.63 22.40 3.24
CA PRO A 27 -8.91 23.10 3.51
C PRO A 27 -10.15 22.39 2.95
N CYS A 28 -10.01 21.25 2.28
CA CYS A 28 -11.12 20.31 2.01
C CYS A 28 -11.70 19.68 3.30
N ARG A 29 -11.14 20.03 4.47
CA ARG A 29 -11.74 19.91 5.81
C ARG A 29 -13.14 20.52 5.81
N GLY A 30 -14.17 19.70 5.65
CA GLY A 30 -15.51 20.12 6.09
C GLY A 30 -16.69 19.45 5.44
N SER A 31 -16.54 18.79 4.29
CA SER A 31 -17.70 18.19 3.61
C SER A 31 -17.37 17.07 2.64
N GLY A 32 -16.10 16.97 2.21
CA GLY A 32 -15.66 16.07 1.15
C GLY A 32 -15.88 14.62 1.51
N GLY A 33 -16.96 13.99 1.06
CA GLY A 33 -17.18 12.56 1.13
C GLY A 33 -16.06 11.78 0.44
N VAL A 34 -15.85 10.56 0.94
CA VAL A 34 -15.06 9.53 0.27
C VAL A 34 -16.02 8.41 -0.08
N ARG A 35 -16.04 8.05 -1.36
CA ARG A 35 -16.76 6.88 -1.87
C ARG A 35 -15.77 5.82 -2.29
N VAL A 36 -15.90 4.62 -1.74
CA VAL A 36 -15.08 3.48 -2.18
C VAL A 36 -15.70 2.91 -3.45
N ILE A 37 -14.90 2.84 -4.50
CA ILE A 37 -15.31 2.33 -5.81
C ILE A 37 -15.03 0.84 -5.90
N GLU A 38 -13.85 0.43 -5.48
CA GLU A 38 -13.38 -0.95 -5.59
C GLU A 38 -12.43 -1.26 -4.44
N VAL A 39 -12.51 -2.49 -3.95
CA VAL A 39 -11.53 -3.06 -3.01
C VAL A 39 -11.12 -4.41 -3.52
N ASP A 40 -9.82 -4.59 -3.73
CA ASP A 40 -9.29 -5.81 -4.32
C ASP A 40 -8.10 -6.34 -3.53
N ARG A 41 -7.91 -7.66 -3.54
CA ARG A 41 -6.80 -8.29 -2.84
C ARG A 41 -5.73 -8.66 -3.85
N MET A 42 -4.55 -8.08 -3.69
CA MET A 42 -3.41 -8.45 -4.52
C MET A 42 -3.00 -9.90 -4.28
N SER A 43 -2.99 -10.71 -5.34
CA SER A 43 -2.63 -12.13 -5.30
C SER A 43 -1.13 -12.36 -5.04
N ARG A 44 -0.27 -11.38 -5.33
CA ARG A 44 1.20 -11.46 -5.22
C ARG A 44 1.73 -10.79 -3.95
N GLY A 45 1.40 -11.35 -2.79
CA GLY A 45 1.86 -10.86 -1.48
C GLY A 45 2.36 -12.01 -0.60
N VAL A 46 3.60 -12.47 -0.81
CA VAL A 46 4.14 -13.65 -0.13
C VAL A 46 4.34 -13.40 1.37
N SER A 47 4.72 -12.18 1.75
CA SER A 47 5.01 -11.83 3.14
C SER A 47 3.82 -11.31 3.94
N ARG A 48 2.98 -10.51 3.29
CA ARG A 48 1.84 -9.79 3.88
C ARG A 48 0.72 -9.66 2.86
N GLN A 49 -0.50 -9.54 3.36
CA GLN A 49 -1.65 -9.21 2.53
C GLN A 49 -1.54 -7.74 2.12
N THR A 50 -1.78 -7.49 0.84
CA THR A 50 -1.95 -6.14 0.30
C THR A 50 -3.30 -6.07 -0.37
N TRP A 51 -4.09 -5.09 0.03
CA TRP A 51 -5.38 -4.78 -0.59
C TRP A 51 -5.29 -3.41 -1.25
N THR A 52 -5.82 -3.28 -2.45
CA THR A 52 -5.98 -2.00 -3.14
C THR A 52 -7.36 -1.45 -2.85
N VAL A 53 -7.44 -0.15 -2.57
CA VAL A 53 -8.70 0.56 -2.32
C VAL A 53 -8.74 1.76 -3.25
N ASP A 54 -9.69 1.73 -4.17
CA ASP A 54 -9.93 2.81 -5.12
C ASP A 54 -11.05 3.68 -4.56
N VAL A 55 -10.79 4.98 -4.45
CA VAL A 55 -11.77 5.94 -3.93
C VAL A 55 -12.00 7.07 -4.91
N GLU A 56 -13.22 7.58 -4.89
CA GLU A 56 -13.61 8.84 -5.48
C GLU A 56 -13.92 9.83 -4.35
N THR A 57 -13.31 11.01 -4.40
CA THR A 57 -13.61 12.10 -3.47
C THR A 57 -14.63 13.05 -4.07
N ASP A 58 -15.21 13.94 -3.26
CA ASP A 58 -16.25 14.88 -3.72
C ASP A 58 -15.81 15.81 -4.86
N ASP A 59 -14.52 16.13 -4.96
CA ASP A 59 -13.95 16.86 -6.10
C ASP A 59 -13.83 16.01 -7.38
N ARG A 60 -14.42 14.80 -7.36
CA ARG A 60 -14.38 13.78 -8.42
C ARG A 60 -12.96 13.29 -8.73
N SER A 61 -11.97 13.59 -7.88
CA SER A 61 -10.64 13.03 -8.03
C SER A 61 -10.63 11.56 -7.61
N ARG A 62 -9.89 10.75 -8.37
CA ARG A 62 -9.69 9.34 -8.05
C ARG A 62 -8.35 9.18 -7.35
N ARG A 63 -8.37 8.46 -6.24
CA ARG A 63 -7.18 8.13 -5.46
C ARG A 63 -7.15 6.63 -5.19
N ARG A 64 -5.95 6.07 -5.11
CA ARG A 64 -5.75 4.66 -4.80
C ARG A 64 -4.86 4.51 -3.60
N PHE A 65 -5.21 3.56 -2.76
CA PHE A 65 -4.50 3.27 -1.52
C PHE A 65 -4.16 1.79 -1.42
N ALA A 66 -3.08 1.49 -0.71
CA ALA A 66 -2.71 0.15 -0.35
C ALA A 66 -2.90 -0.06 1.15
N VAL A 67 -3.71 -1.05 1.52
CA VAL A 67 -3.88 -1.52 2.90
C VAL A 67 -3.00 -2.74 3.10
N ARG A 68 -2.11 -2.69 4.10
CA ARG A 68 -1.16 -3.76 4.40
C ARG A 68 -1.43 -4.38 5.76
N ARG A 69 -1.47 -5.71 5.80
CA ARG A 69 -1.76 -6.53 7.00
C ARG A 69 -0.96 -7.83 6.99
N ASP A 70 -0.65 -8.34 8.16
CA ASP A 70 -0.07 -9.69 8.29
C ASP A 70 -1.07 -10.75 7.84
N HIS A 71 -0.60 -11.89 7.33
CA HIS A 71 -1.48 -13.02 7.04
C HIS A 71 -2.06 -13.59 8.33
N GLN A 72 -3.16 -14.34 8.24
CA GLN A 72 -3.79 -14.93 9.42
C GLN A 72 -2.87 -15.95 10.11
N ALA A 73 -2.01 -16.61 9.33
CA ALA A 73 -0.97 -17.51 9.82
C ALA A 73 0.26 -16.77 10.40
N GLY A 74 0.22 -15.43 10.47
CA GLY A 74 1.35 -14.58 10.84
C GLY A 74 2.16 -14.09 9.64
N SER A 75 3.20 -13.30 9.91
CA SER A 75 4.17 -12.89 8.89
C SER A 75 5.35 -13.85 8.86
N ILE A 76 5.89 -14.11 7.67
CA ILE A 76 7.17 -14.80 7.49
C ILE A 76 8.38 -13.86 7.64
N ILE A 77 8.14 -12.58 7.92
CA ILE A 77 9.17 -11.56 8.11
C ILE A 77 9.44 -11.38 9.62
N ALA A 78 10.71 -11.23 9.98
CA ALA A 78 11.13 -11.05 11.38
C ALA A 78 10.67 -9.72 12.01
N SER A 79 10.50 -8.66 11.21
CA SER A 79 10.01 -7.36 11.67
C SER A 79 8.48 -7.29 11.72
N SER A 80 7.95 -6.58 12.71
CA SER A 80 6.50 -6.38 12.85
C SER A 80 5.94 -5.46 11.76
N LEU A 81 4.62 -5.51 11.56
CA LEU A 81 3.91 -4.56 10.69
C LEU A 81 4.07 -3.10 11.15
N ARG A 82 4.14 -2.90 12.48
CA ARG A 82 4.36 -1.60 13.13
C ARG A 82 5.75 -1.04 12.79
N ASP A 83 6.79 -1.86 12.89
CA ASP A 83 8.16 -1.47 12.53
C ASP A 83 8.23 -1.03 11.07
N GLU A 84 7.56 -1.79 10.19
CA GLU A 84 7.51 -1.47 8.78
C GLU A 84 6.86 -0.10 8.51
N TYR A 85 5.71 0.17 9.14
CA TYR A 85 5.06 1.49 9.08
C TYR A 85 5.97 2.60 9.61
N GLU A 86 6.62 2.37 10.75
CA GLU A 86 7.47 3.35 11.43
C GLU A 86 8.73 3.70 10.63
N VAL A 87 9.26 2.76 9.85
CA VAL A 87 10.34 3.03 8.88
C VAL A 87 9.84 3.94 7.77
N TYR A 88 8.74 3.59 7.08
CA TYR A 88 8.20 4.43 6.00
C TYR A 88 7.78 5.81 6.51
N ARG A 89 7.22 5.91 7.71
CA ARG A 89 6.84 7.20 8.32
C ARG A 89 8.04 8.12 8.52
N ARG A 90 9.20 7.57 8.91
CA ARG A 90 10.44 8.36 9.09
C ARG A 90 11.10 8.73 7.76
N LEU A 91 10.85 7.96 6.71
CA LEU A 91 11.31 8.26 5.36
C LEU A 91 10.41 9.29 4.65
N ASP A 92 9.22 9.58 5.18
CA ASP A 92 8.33 10.61 4.64
C ASP A 92 9.02 11.99 4.70
N GLY A 93 9.14 12.65 3.55
CA GLY A 93 9.87 13.92 3.41
C GLY A 93 11.40 13.80 3.24
N SER A 94 11.94 12.58 3.12
CA SER A 94 13.33 12.36 2.70
C SER A 94 13.46 12.34 1.17
N ASP A 95 14.71 12.35 0.68
CA ASP A 95 15.00 12.22 -0.77
C ASP A 95 14.75 10.80 -1.31
N VAL A 96 14.39 9.83 -0.46
CA VAL A 96 14.11 8.45 -0.88
C VAL A 96 12.69 8.37 -1.45
N PRO A 97 12.52 7.94 -2.72
CA PRO A 97 11.19 7.82 -3.32
C PRO A 97 10.42 6.68 -2.65
N ILE A 98 9.39 7.03 -1.90
CA ILE A 98 8.52 6.07 -1.21
C ILE A 98 7.05 6.37 -1.44
N ALA A 99 6.22 5.35 -1.35
CA ALA A 99 4.78 5.52 -1.20
C ALA A 99 4.48 6.01 0.22
N ARG A 100 3.89 7.20 0.33
CA ARG A 100 3.63 7.86 1.62
C ARG A 100 2.68 7.02 2.47
N VAL A 101 3.10 6.69 3.69
CA VAL A 101 2.23 6.08 4.71
C VAL A 101 1.33 7.15 5.32
N LEU A 102 0.05 6.81 5.51
CA LEU A 102 -0.97 7.74 5.95
C LEU A 102 -1.34 7.50 7.41
N TRP A 103 -1.65 6.25 7.76
CA TRP A 103 -1.91 5.87 9.15
C TRP A 103 -1.70 4.39 9.41
N PHE A 104 -1.54 4.09 10.70
CA PHE A 104 -1.61 2.76 11.25
C PHE A 104 -2.93 2.64 12.04
N GLU A 105 -3.62 1.52 11.88
CA GLU A 105 -4.91 1.23 12.46
C GLU A 105 -4.80 0.14 13.53
N GLU A 106 -5.17 0.52 14.74
CA GLU A 106 -5.16 -0.32 15.95
C GLU A 106 -6.50 -0.25 16.70
N ASP A 107 -7.45 0.53 16.19
CA ASP A 107 -8.79 0.65 16.75
C ASP A 107 -9.58 -0.64 16.48
N PRO A 108 -10.05 -1.35 17.54
CA PRO A 108 -10.78 -2.61 17.38
C PRO A 108 -12.00 -2.53 16.47
N GLU A 109 -12.65 -1.35 16.37
CA GLU A 109 -13.78 -1.12 15.48
C GLU A 109 -13.41 -1.37 14.00
N TRP A 110 -12.18 -1.03 13.63
CA TRP A 110 -11.66 -1.13 12.27
C TRP A 110 -10.73 -2.33 12.05
N MET A 111 -10.64 -3.23 13.04
CA MET A 111 -9.88 -4.49 12.98
C MET A 111 -10.84 -5.70 12.96
N PRO A 112 -11.47 -6.02 11.82
CA PRO A 112 -12.57 -6.98 11.76
C PRO A 112 -12.19 -8.42 12.18
N ASP A 113 -10.91 -8.73 12.23
CA ASP A 113 -10.35 -10.01 12.66
C ASP A 113 -9.27 -9.84 13.76
N GLY A 114 -9.24 -8.67 14.41
CA GLY A 114 -8.30 -8.32 15.48
C GLY A 114 -6.86 -8.03 15.03
N ARG A 115 -6.56 -8.09 13.73
CA ARG A 115 -5.21 -7.77 13.23
C ARG A 115 -5.08 -6.26 12.95
N PRO A 116 -3.92 -5.63 13.18
CA PRO A 116 -3.72 -4.25 12.76
C PRO A 116 -3.64 -4.14 11.23
N ALA A 117 -3.71 -2.91 10.74
CA ALA A 117 -3.44 -2.57 9.35
C ALA A 117 -2.67 -1.26 9.27
N TYR A 118 -1.97 -1.02 8.18
CA TYR A 118 -1.59 0.35 7.84
C TYR A 118 -1.99 0.66 6.41
N VAL A 119 -2.25 1.94 6.16
CA VAL A 119 -2.66 2.45 4.86
C VAL A 119 -1.62 3.42 4.33
N ARG A 120 -1.32 3.30 3.04
CA ARG A 120 -0.42 4.17 2.31
C ARG A 120 -1.01 4.52 0.96
N GLU A 121 -0.49 5.56 0.33
CA GLU A 121 -0.79 5.86 -1.07
C GLU A 121 -0.37 4.69 -1.96
N LEU A 122 -1.15 4.42 -3.00
CA LEU A 122 -0.73 3.54 -4.09
C LEU A 122 -0.12 4.41 -5.18
N VAL A 123 1.21 4.38 -5.29
CA VAL A 123 1.92 5.06 -6.38
C VAL A 123 1.86 4.15 -7.61
N ASP A 124 1.50 4.73 -8.76
CA ASP A 124 1.65 4.07 -10.04
C ASP A 124 3.13 3.83 -10.34
N GLY A 125 3.55 2.60 -10.12
CA GLY A 125 4.88 2.12 -10.46
C GLY A 125 4.76 0.85 -11.28
N ASP A 126 5.36 0.84 -12.47
CA ASP A 126 5.61 -0.41 -13.16
C ASP A 126 6.83 -1.07 -12.49
N TRP A 127 6.59 -2.13 -11.72
CA TRP A 127 7.66 -2.95 -11.15
C TRP A 127 8.34 -3.81 -12.24
N ARG A 128 7.81 -3.83 -13.47
CA ARG A 128 8.50 -4.42 -14.61
C ARG A 128 9.58 -3.46 -15.07
N LEU A 129 10.81 -3.77 -14.70
CA LEU A 129 11.93 -3.44 -15.55
C LEU A 129 11.90 -4.42 -16.73
N PRO A 130 11.66 -3.99 -17.98
CA PRO A 130 11.67 -4.90 -19.14
C PRO A 130 13.01 -5.65 -19.28
N ALA A 131 14.08 -5.08 -18.72
CA ALA A 131 15.41 -5.68 -18.65
C ALA A 131 15.53 -6.91 -17.74
N LEU A 132 14.55 -7.18 -16.86
CA LEU A 132 14.53 -8.34 -15.97
C LEU A 132 13.61 -9.47 -16.44
N ASP A 133 12.74 -9.21 -17.43
CA ASP A 133 11.82 -10.21 -18.01
C ASP A 133 12.41 -10.91 -19.26
N ASP A 134 13.62 -10.52 -19.70
CA ASP A 134 14.34 -11.18 -20.79
C ASP A 134 15.20 -12.35 -20.26
N HIS A 135 14.61 -13.55 -20.24
CA HIS A 135 15.28 -14.80 -19.88
C HIS A 135 15.96 -15.49 -21.09
N SER A 136 16.20 -14.78 -22.19
CA SER A 136 17.00 -15.31 -23.29
C SER A 136 18.50 -15.35 -22.93
N LEU A 137 19.26 -16.25 -23.56
CA LEU A 137 20.72 -16.30 -23.41
C LEU A 137 21.41 -14.97 -23.80
N ASP A 138 20.77 -14.16 -24.66
CA ASP A 138 21.23 -12.81 -25.03
C ASP A 138 20.93 -11.74 -23.96
N GLY A 139 19.91 -11.96 -23.12
CA GLY A 139 19.58 -11.12 -21.97
C GLY A 139 20.66 -11.17 -20.88
N ASP A 140 21.26 -12.34 -20.66
CA ASP A 140 22.31 -12.55 -19.65
C ASP A 140 23.58 -11.72 -19.92
N ALA A 141 23.98 -11.61 -21.18
CA ALA A 141 25.13 -10.79 -21.57
C ALA A 141 24.87 -9.29 -21.36
N LYS A 142 23.61 -8.84 -21.53
CA LYS A 142 23.22 -7.44 -21.27
C LYS A 142 23.18 -7.13 -19.76
N ARG A 143 22.70 -8.06 -18.93
CA ARG A 143 22.68 -7.91 -17.45
C ARG A 143 24.09 -7.77 -16.85
N ILE A 144 25.06 -8.53 -17.35
CA ILE A 144 26.46 -8.44 -16.90
C ILE A 144 27.09 -7.09 -17.27
N ARG A 145 26.73 -6.52 -18.43
CA ARG A 145 27.24 -5.22 -18.90
C ARG A 145 26.68 -4.06 -18.09
N LEU A 146 25.38 -4.05 -17.82
CA LEU A 146 24.73 -2.99 -17.02
C LEU A 146 25.24 -2.94 -15.57
N SER A 147 25.51 -4.10 -14.97
CA SER A 147 26.08 -4.17 -13.61
C SER A 147 27.51 -3.62 -13.53
N LYS A 148 28.27 -3.58 -14.63
CA LYS A 148 29.65 -3.07 -14.66
C LYS A 148 29.75 -1.56 -14.90
N GLU A 149 28.73 -0.94 -15.51
CA GLU A 149 28.71 0.51 -15.75
C GLU A 149 28.37 1.34 -14.50
N HIS A 150 27.84 0.71 -13.45
CA HIS A 150 27.51 1.38 -12.17
C HIS A 150 28.45 1.03 -11.00
N LEU A 151 29.54 0.29 -11.25
CA LEU A 151 30.51 -0.11 -10.23
C LEU A 151 31.81 0.72 -10.24
N VAL A 152 31.90 1.78 -11.05
CA VAL A 152 33.04 2.71 -11.00
C VAL A 152 32.53 4.16 -10.96
N SER A 153 32.31 4.65 -9.75
CA SER A 153 32.60 6.04 -9.38
C SER A 153 33.51 6.02 -8.16
#